data_AF-A0A2E7EL75-F1
#
_entry.id   AF-A0A2E7EL75-F1
#
_cell.length_a   1.000
_cell.length_b   1.000
_cell.length_c   1.000
_cell.angle_alpha   90.00
_cell.angle_beta   90.00
_cell.angle_gamma   90.00
#
_symmetry.space_group_name_H-M   'P 1'
#
loop_
_entity.id
_entity.type
_entity.pdbx_description
1 polymer ?
#
loop_
_entity_poly.entity_id
_entity_poly.type
_entity_poly.pdbx_seq_one_letter_code
_entity_poly.pdbx_strand_id
1 'polypeptide(L)'
;MSDGWVTENAHRGLARTDSMFRSSLLFSLALSIVLPTATHASLYVPAGLFPGDTYQLVFVSDGLIAATSSDVSTYNNFVQSQAALSSITGSGDGISYSAIVSTSTVDARNNAFVFGPVYSMNGELVATGFTDIWDGGLESEINRDQFGASIGGKIIWTGSDQDGYGVSSFELGSGAVSVSGNSGRDGDKWIDQNREYAATAEHRIYGLSSEITVPGSEPIPEPSAVAIWTLLGCASCAAVFWRKRGSKI
;
A
#
# COMPACT_ATOMS: atom_id res chain seq x y z
N MET A 1 -54.44 67.97 15.89
CA MET A 1 -54.73 67.25 17.14
C MET A 1 -53.41 67.11 17.88
N SER A 2 -53.32 67.65 19.09
CA SER A 2 -52.34 67.39 20.18
C SER A 2 -50.84 67.27 19.80
N ASP A 3 -49.93 68.18 20.18
CA ASP A 3 -49.51 68.56 21.55
C ASP A 3 -48.84 67.40 22.32
N GLY A 4 -47.72 67.53 23.04
CA GLY A 4 -46.77 68.65 23.31
C GLY A 4 -45.37 68.06 23.63
N TRP A 5 -44.24 68.78 23.47
CA TRP A 5 -43.63 69.70 24.44
C TRP A 5 -43.44 69.18 25.88
N VAL A 6 -42.17 69.13 26.34
CA VAL A 6 -41.67 69.54 27.69
C VAL A 6 -42.00 68.64 28.91
N THR A 7 -41.19 68.44 29.97
CA THR A 7 -39.73 68.55 30.29
C THR A 7 -39.45 67.65 31.53
N GLU A 8 -38.19 67.63 32.02
CA GLU A 8 -37.83 67.66 33.46
C GLU A 8 -38.36 66.60 34.45
N ASN A 9 -37.43 65.80 35.00
CA ASN A 9 -36.78 66.02 36.31
C ASN A 9 -36.00 64.75 36.69
N ALA A 10 -34.68 64.74 36.92
CA ALA A 10 -33.90 65.49 37.92
C ALA A 10 -34.30 65.20 39.37
N HIS A 11 -33.59 64.25 40.03
CA HIS A 11 -33.20 64.22 41.46
C HIS A 11 -32.39 62.91 41.68
N ARG A 12 -31.06 62.91 41.87
CA ARG A 12 -30.22 63.36 43.02
C ARG A 12 -30.22 62.39 44.23
N GLY A 13 -29.02 61.91 44.61
CA GLY A 13 -28.73 61.10 45.82
C GLY A 13 -28.04 59.77 45.48
N LEU A 14 -26.73 59.65 45.22
CA LEU A 14 -25.53 60.00 46.02
C LEU A 14 -25.38 59.28 47.38
N ALA A 15 -24.87 58.04 47.36
CA ALA A 15 -23.79 57.49 48.21
C ALA A 15 -23.32 56.13 47.61
N ARG A 16 -22.04 55.85 47.32
CA ARG A 16 -20.93 55.45 48.25
C ARG A 16 -21.33 54.29 49.18
N THR A 17 -20.62 53.17 49.38
CA THR A 17 -19.27 52.67 48.97
C THR A 17 -19.27 51.12 48.97
N ASP A 18 -18.37 50.34 48.37
CA ASP A 18 -17.47 50.43 47.19
C ASP A 18 -16.85 49.02 46.95
N SER A 19 -16.29 48.75 45.75
CA SER A 19 -15.58 47.50 45.36
C SER A 19 -16.47 46.24 45.17
N MET A 20 -16.25 45.30 44.23
CA MET A 20 -15.08 45.03 43.38
C MET A 20 -15.50 44.14 42.18
N PHE A 21 -14.79 44.28 41.05
CA PHE A 21 -14.60 43.30 39.95
C PHE A 21 -15.35 41.95 40.00
N ARG A 22 -16.04 41.60 38.91
CA ARG A 22 -15.69 40.41 38.07
C ARG A 22 -16.45 40.32 36.74
N SER A 23 -15.69 40.29 35.65
CA SER A 23 -16.14 39.93 34.31
C SER A 23 -16.53 38.45 34.22
N SER A 24 -17.47 38.14 33.32
CA SER A 24 -17.73 36.77 32.86
C SER A 24 -17.94 36.78 31.35
N LEU A 25 -16.86 36.64 30.58
CA LEU A 25 -16.92 36.30 29.15
C LEU A 25 -17.22 34.80 29.03
N LEU A 26 -18.28 34.43 28.34
CA LEU A 26 -18.53 33.05 27.92
C LEU A 26 -17.81 32.80 26.59
N PHE A 27 -16.83 31.90 26.59
CA PHE A 27 -16.11 31.48 25.39
C PHE A 27 -16.08 29.95 25.34
N SER A 28 -17.09 29.36 24.68
CA SER A 28 -17.13 27.92 24.43
C SER A 28 -16.49 27.61 23.08
N LEU A 29 -15.25 27.13 23.10
CA LEU A 29 -14.57 26.59 21.92
C LEU A 29 -14.82 25.09 21.87
N ALA A 30 -15.70 24.64 20.97
CA ALA A 30 -15.87 23.22 20.67
C ALA A 30 -14.68 22.76 19.80
N LEU A 31 -13.72 22.06 20.41
CA LEU A 31 -12.58 21.50 19.70
C LEU A 31 -12.98 20.18 19.03
N SER A 32 -13.46 20.26 17.78
CA SER A 32 -13.70 19.10 16.94
C SER A 32 -12.37 18.44 16.56
N ILE A 33 -12.02 17.35 17.24
CA ILE A 33 -10.87 16.52 16.86
C ILE A 33 -11.23 15.77 15.58
N VAL A 34 -10.83 16.31 14.44
CA VAL A 34 -10.79 15.56 13.18
C VAL A 34 -9.54 14.68 13.23
N LEU A 35 -9.73 13.41 13.59
CA LEU A 35 -8.67 12.41 13.43
C LEU A 35 -8.43 12.22 11.93
N PRO A 36 -7.20 12.40 11.42
CA PRO A 36 -6.90 12.01 10.04
C PRO A 36 -6.99 10.48 9.95
N THR A 37 -8.01 9.97 9.26
CA THR A 37 -8.05 8.57 8.85
C THR A 37 -6.99 8.38 7.78
N ALA A 38 -5.82 7.88 8.18
CA ALA A 38 -4.83 7.38 7.24
C ALA A 38 -5.43 6.18 6.51
N THR A 39 -5.93 6.41 5.30
CA THR A 39 -6.32 5.33 4.39
C THR A 39 -5.04 4.67 3.87
N HIS A 40 -4.52 3.69 4.60
CA HIS A 40 -3.56 2.77 4.00
C HIS A 40 -4.20 2.06 2.82
N ALA A 41 -3.40 1.76 1.81
CA ALA A 41 -3.82 0.82 0.78
C ALA A 41 -4.10 -0.53 1.47
N SER A 42 -5.21 -1.18 1.11
CA SER A 42 -5.51 -2.51 1.61
C SER A 42 -4.61 -3.51 0.87
N LEU A 43 -3.51 -3.91 1.50
CA LEU A 43 -2.65 -4.99 1.04
C LEU A 43 -3.51 -6.23 0.73
N TYR A 44 -3.34 -6.80 -0.45
CA TYR A 44 -4.05 -8.01 -0.83
C TYR A 44 -3.40 -9.23 -0.17
N VAL A 45 -4.12 -9.87 0.75
CA VAL A 45 -3.72 -11.10 1.45
C VAL A 45 -4.50 -12.29 0.87
N PRO A 46 -3.81 -13.26 0.23
CA PRO A 46 -4.42 -14.52 -0.20
C PRO A 46 -5.15 -15.28 0.92
N ALA A 47 -6.23 -15.98 0.57
CA ALA A 47 -7.03 -16.72 1.53
C ALA A 47 -6.26 -17.90 2.13
N GLY A 48 -6.38 -18.09 3.45
CA GLY A 48 -5.75 -19.20 4.17
C GLY A 48 -4.39 -18.87 4.80
N LEU A 49 -3.83 -17.69 4.54
CA LEU A 49 -2.66 -17.17 5.26
C LEU A 49 -3.09 -16.54 6.59
N PHE A 50 -2.26 -16.73 7.62
CA PHE A 50 -2.43 -16.20 8.97
C PHE A 50 -1.45 -15.07 9.27
N PRO A 51 -1.71 -14.21 10.27
CA PRO A 51 -0.78 -13.16 10.68
C PRO A 51 0.62 -13.71 11.01
N GLY A 52 1.64 -13.16 10.35
CA GLY A 52 3.04 -13.62 10.46
C GLY A 52 3.48 -14.60 9.36
N ASP A 53 2.56 -15.18 8.56
CA ASP A 53 2.93 -15.96 7.38
C ASP A 53 3.55 -15.05 6.31
N THR A 54 4.39 -15.62 5.44
CA THR A 54 5.00 -14.90 4.31
C THR A 54 4.60 -15.47 2.95
N TYR A 55 4.53 -14.58 1.95
CA TYR A 55 4.15 -14.89 0.58
C TYR A 55 4.74 -13.87 -0.40
N GLN A 56 4.65 -14.15 -1.70
CA GLN A 56 4.95 -13.20 -2.76
C GLN A 56 3.76 -13.06 -3.71
N LEU A 57 3.66 -11.91 -4.37
CA LEU A 57 2.68 -11.63 -5.41
C LEU A 57 3.36 -11.60 -6.78
N VAL A 58 2.70 -12.16 -7.79
CA VAL A 58 3.14 -12.10 -9.19
C VAL A 58 2.02 -11.55 -10.08
N PHE A 59 2.41 -10.69 -11.03
CA PHE A 59 1.50 -10.06 -11.98
C PHE A 59 2.15 -9.92 -13.36
N VAL A 60 1.32 -9.69 -14.40
CA VAL A 60 1.78 -9.30 -15.73
C VAL A 60 1.66 -7.80 -15.92
N SER A 61 2.69 -7.10 -16.40
CA SER A 61 2.59 -5.67 -16.68
C SER A 61 1.43 -5.33 -17.63
N ASP A 62 0.66 -4.28 -17.34
CA ASP A 62 -0.28 -3.74 -18.32
C ASP A 62 0.44 -2.97 -19.43
N GLY A 63 1.45 -2.17 -19.05
CA GLY A 63 2.39 -1.56 -19.98
C GLY A 63 3.21 -2.59 -20.75
N LEU A 64 3.74 -2.15 -21.89
CA LEU A 64 4.61 -2.92 -22.77
C LEU A 64 6.04 -2.37 -22.71
N ILE A 65 7.02 -3.22 -23.00
CA ILE A 65 8.45 -2.89 -23.09
C ILE A 65 9.13 -3.72 -24.19
N ALA A 66 10.16 -3.15 -24.81
CA ALA A 66 11.01 -3.84 -25.78
C ALA A 66 12.15 -4.60 -25.07
N ALA A 67 12.52 -5.77 -25.58
CA ALA A 67 13.57 -6.65 -25.07
C ALA A 67 15.00 -6.23 -25.52
N THR A 68 15.25 -4.93 -25.69
CA THR A 68 16.49 -4.40 -26.28
C THR A 68 17.59 -4.05 -25.29
N SER A 69 17.29 -3.91 -23.99
CA SER A 69 18.29 -3.60 -22.96
C SER A 69 18.96 -4.86 -22.44
N SER A 70 20.29 -4.84 -22.32
CA SER A 70 21.08 -5.90 -21.70
C SER A 70 21.22 -5.76 -20.19
N ASP A 71 20.76 -4.64 -19.61
CA ASP A 71 20.77 -4.40 -18.17
C ASP A 71 19.42 -4.79 -17.55
N VAL A 72 19.45 -5.82 -16.68
CA VAL A 72 18.29 -6.32 -15.94
C VAL A 72 17.62 -5.24 -15.09
N SER A 73 18.37 -4.22 -14.65
CA SER A 73 17.82 -3.08 -13.90
C SER A 73 16.75 -2.33 -14.70
N THR A 74 16.83 -2.34 -16.03
CA THR A 74 15.82 -1.73 -16.91
C THR A 74 14.44 -2.34 -16.69
N TYR A 75 14.39 -3.68 -16.63
CA TYR A 75 13.15 -4.44 -16.50
C TYR A 75 12.63 -4.42 -15.05
N ASN A 76 13.52 -4.44 -14.06
CA ASN A 76 13.15 -4.27 -12.65
C ASN A 76 12.53 -2.87 -12.40
N ASN A 77 13.18 -1.81 -12.89
CA ASN A 77 12.62 -0.45 -12.81
C ASN A 77 11.28 -0.34 -13.55
N PHE A 78 11.12 -1.04 -14.68
CA PHE A 78 9.84 -1.10 -15.38
C PHE A 78 8.74 -1.77 -14.53
N VAL A 79 8.93 -3.00 -14.03
CA VAL A 79 7.87 -3.66 -13.21
C VAL A 79 7.60 -2.90 -11.91
N GLN A 80 8.62 -2.29 -11.30
CA GLN A 80 8.44 -1.42 -10.13
C GLN A 80 7.57 -0.20 -10.48
N SER A 81 7.76 0.40 -11.67
CA SER A 81 6.91 1.51 -12.13
C SER A 81 5.48 1.06 -12.44
N GLN A 82 5.29 -0.16 -12.94
CA GLN A 82 3.95 -0.73 -13.19
C GLN A 82 3.23 -1.04 -11.89
N ALA A 83 3.92 -1.65 -10.92
CA ALA A 83 3.40 -1.88 -9.58
C ALA A 83 2.99 -0.56 -8.90
N ALA A 84 3.77 0.52 -9.09
CA ALA A 84 3.47 1.85 -8.56
C ALA A 84 2.20 2.53 -9.12
N LEU A 85 1.59 1.98 -10.18
CA LEU A 85 0.30 2.44 -10.68
C LEU A 85 -0.90 1.86 -9.92
N SER A 86 -0.69 0.76 -9.17
CA SER A 86 -1.76 0.03 -8.48
C SER A 86 -1.68 0.21 -6.96
N SER A 87 -2.85 0.24 -6.32
CA SER A 87 -2.98 0.19 -4.87
C SER A 87 -2.98 -1.24 -4.31
N ILE A 88 -3.11 -2.27 -5.16
CA ILE A 88 -3.25 -3.68 -4.74
C ILE A 88 -1.86 -4.31 -4.52
N THR A 89 -0.90 -3.93 -5.35
CA THR A 89 0.52 -4.34 -5.31
C THR A 89 1.29 -3.79 -4.11
N GLY A 90 0.72 -2.86 -3.33
CA GLY A 90 1.32 -2.37 -2.08
C GLY A 90 2.72 -1.75 -2.21
N SER A 91 3.11 -1.25 -3.40
CA SER A 91 4.41 -0.58 -3.60
C SER A 91 4.54 0.72 -2.80
N GLY A 92 3.43 1.27 -2.30
CA GLY A 92 3.42 2.37 -1.32
C GLY A 92 3.79 1.93 0.10
N ASP A 93 3.66 0.65 0.43
CA ASP A 93 3.95 0.05 1.74
C ASP A 93 5.38 -0.55 1.81
N GLY A 94 6.26 -0.19 0.86
CA GLY A 94 7.67 -0.61 0.83
C GLY A 94 7.96 -1.91 0.07
N ILE A 95 6.96 -2.49 -0.61
CA ILE A 95 7.12 -3.70 -1.42
C ILE A 95 7.89 -3.36 -2.71
N SER A 96 9.03 -4.03 -2.91
CA SER A 96 9.80 -3.94 -4.16
C SER A 96 9.39 -5.02 -5.16
N TYR A 97 9.66 -4.79 -6.44
CA TYR A 97 9.34 -5.74 -7.51
C TYR A 97 10.53 -5.97 -8.45
N SER A 98 10.77 -7.24 -8.77
CA SER A 98 11.78 -7.70 -9.75
C SER A 98 11.09 -8.36 -10.95
N ALA A 99 11.65 -8.19 -12.14
CA ALA A 99 11.12 -8.77 -13.36
C ALA A 99 11.53 -10.25 -13.50
N ILE A 100 10.60 -11.12 -13.91
CA ILE A 100 10.94 -12.51 -14.28
C ILE A 100 11.50 -12.50 -15.71
N VAL A 101 12.75 -12.08 -15.83
CA VAL A 101 13.49 -12.02 -17.09
C VAL A 101 14.97 -12.38 -16.88
N SER A 102 15.57 -13.01 -17.89
CA SER A 102 17.02 -13.20 -17.98
C SER A 102 17.64 -12.18 -18.94
N THR A 103 18.80 -11.64 -18.57
CA THR A 103 19.75 -11.02 -19.50
C THR A 103 20.99 -11.90 -19.61
N SER A 104 21.91 -11.60 -20.52
CA SER A 104 23.15 -12.39 -20.73
C SER A 104 24.12 -12.44 -19.55
N THR A 105 23.80 -11.77 -18.44
CA THR A 105 24.61 -11.75 -17.20
C THR A 105 23.83 -12.09 -15.93
N VAL A 106 22.49 -12.19 -16.00
CA VAL A 106 21.62 -12.42 -14.84
C VAL A 106 20.44 -13.30 -15.24
N ASP A 107 20.34 -14.49 -14.64
CA ASP A 107 19.20 -15.39 -14.80
C ASP A 107 17.95 -14.90 -14.09
N ALA A 108 16.77 -15.16 -14.65
CA ALA A 108 15.47 -14.81 -14.08
C ALA A 108 15.31 -15.37 -12.66
N ARG A 109 15.72 -16.62 -12.42
CA ARG A 109 15.68 -17.27 -11.10
C ARG A 109 16.56 -16.61 -10.03
N ASN A 110 17.57 -15.84 -10.44
CA ASN A 110 18.44 -15.09 -9.54
C ASN A 110 17.96 -13.64 -9.37
N ASN A 111 17.32 -13.05 -10.38
CA ASN A 111 16.80 -11.69 -10.35
C ASN A 111 15.45 -11.58 -9.62
N ALA A 112 14.51 -12.46 -9.95
CA ALA A 112 13.20 -12.60 -9.33
C ALA A 112 13.23 -13.79 -8.36
N PHE A 113 14.01 -13.65 -7.29
CA PHE A 113 14.20 -14.71 -6.30
C PHE A 113 12.89 -15.01 -5.54
N VAL A 114 12.58 -16.30 -5.39
CA VAL A 114 11.41 -16.79 -4.67
C VAL A 114 11.80 -17.29 -3.28
N PHE A 115 11.17 -16.74 -2.25
CA PHE A 115 11.40 -17.03 -0.83
C PHE A 115 10.37 -18.02 -0.27
N GLY A 116 9.15 -18.04 -0.82
CA GLY A 116 8.02 -18.83 -0.32
C GLY A 116 6.90 -18.95 -1.35
N PRO A 117 5.65 -19.19 -0.95
CA PRO A 117 4.54 -19.38 -1.87
C PRO A 117 4.23 -18.09 -2.66
N VAL A 118 4.03 -18.25 -3.97
CA VAL A 118 3.76 -17.19 -4.93
C VAL A 118 2.29 -17.25 -5.32
N TYR A 119 1.60 -16.10 -5.23
CA TYR A 119 0.19 -15.97 -5.57
C TYR A 119 -0.04 -14.96 -6.69
N SER A 120 -1.04 -15.22 -7.51
CA SER A 120 -1.57 -14.28 -8.50
C SER A 120 -2.33 -13.14 -7.82
N MET A 121 -2.56 -12.04 -8.53
CA MET A 121 -3.25 -10.83 -8.02
C MET A 121 -4.74 -11.03 -7.66
N ASN A 122 -5.27 -12.24 -7.84
CA ASN A 122 -6.60 -12.67 -7.39
C ASN A 122 -6.55 -13.79 -6.30
N GLY A 123 -5.35 -14.12 -5.80
CA GLY A 123 -5.15 -15.09 -4.71
C GLY A 123 -5.10 -16.56 -5.13
N GLU A 124 -5.06 -16.84 -6.44
CA GLU A 124 -4.75 -18.18 -6.93
C GLU A 124 -3.27 -18.50 -6.65
N LEU A 125 -2.99 -19.70 -6.12
CA LEU A 125 -1.62 -20.16 -5.88
C LEU A 125 -0.96 -20.44 -7.22
N VAL A 126 0.16 -19.80 -7.50
CA VAL A 126 0.94 -19.96 -8.73
C VAL A 126 2.06 -20.96 -8.53
N ALA A 127 2.73 -20.91 -7.38
CA ALA A 127 3.75 -21.88 -6.98
C ALA A 127 3.87 -21.94 -5.45
N THR A 128 4.19 -23.11 -4.92
CA THR A 128 4.44 -23.39 -3.50
C THR A 128 5.80 -22.88 -3.01
N GLY A 129 6.76 -22.63 -3.90
CA GLY A 129 8.08 -22.11 -3.55
C GLY A 129 9.08 -22.09 -4.71
N PHE A 130 10.36 -21.88 -4.38
CA PHE A 130 11.44 -21.69 -5.36
C PHE A 130 11.65 -22.88 -6.30
N THR A 131 11.59 -24.12 -5.82
CA THR A 131 11.78 -25.27 -6.71
C THR A 131 10.63 -25.41 -7.71
N ASP A 132 9.41 -25.17 -7.24
CA ASP A 132 8.14 -25.39 -7.93
C ASP A 132 7.98 -24.45 -9.14
N ILE A 133 8.19 -23.14 -8.94
CA ILE A 133 8.09 -22.15 -10.03
C ILE A 133 9.14 -22.35 -11.15
N TRP A 134 10.22 -23.11 -10.89
CA TRP A 134 11.33 -23.35 -11.82
C TRP A 134 11.48 -24.84 -12.19
N ASP A 135 10.41 -25.64 -12.13
CA ASP A 135 10.42 -27.06 -12.55
C ASP A 135 9.75 -27.33 -13.91
N GLY A 136 9.21 -26.28 -14.54
CA GLY A 136 8.46 -26.34 -15.79
C GLY A 136 6.93 -26.45 -15.63
N GLY A 137 6.41 -26.38 -14.41
CA GLY A 137 4.98 -26.24 -14.11
C GLY A 137 4.65 -25.00 -13.27
N LEU A 138 3.35 -24.72 -13.16
CA LEU A 138 2.72 -23.77 -12.24
C LEU A 138 1.39 -24.38 -11.77
N GLU A 139 1.00 -24.09 -10.54
CA GLU A 139 -0.30 -24.46 -9.98
C GLU A 139 -1.46 -23.64 -10.59
N SER A 140 -1.15 -22.44 -11.13
CA SER A 140 -2.10 -21.64 -11.92
C SER A 140 -1.40 -20.68 -12.89
N GLU A 141 -2.11 -20.27 -13.94
CA GLU A 141 -1.65 -19.34 -14.97
C GLU A 141 -1.44 -17.91 -14.43
N ILE A 142 -0.31 -17.27 -14.77
CA ILE A 142 -0.02 -15.87 -14.39
C ILE A 142 -0.70 -14.93 -15.39
N ASN A 143 -2.03 -14.80 -15.30
CA ASN A 143 -2.86 -14.05 -16.27
C ASN A 143 -3.65 -12.85 -15.67
N ARG A 144 -3.15 -12.29 -14.56
CA ARG A 144 -3.67 -11.07 -13.94
C ARG A 144 -2.66 -9.93 -14.06
N ASP A 145 -3.13 -8.72 -14.32
CA ASP A 145 -2.28 -7.53 -14.32
C ASP A 145 -2.07 -6.94 -12.91
N GLN A 146 -1.30 -5.85 -12.78
CA GLN A 146 -1.08 -5.19 -11.48
C GLN A 146 -2.37 -4.69 -10.80
N PHE A 147 -3.48 -4.55 -11.53
CA PHE A 147 -4.78 -4.14 -11.02
C PHE A 147 -5.69 -5.34 -10.68
N GLY A 148 -5.19 -6.57 -10.83
CA GLY A 148 -5.95 -7.80 -10.67
C GLY A 148 -6.89 -8.11 -11.84
N ALA A 149 -6.83 -7.36 -12.94
CA ALA A 149 -7.70 -7.60 -14.09
C ALA A 149 -7.22 -8.82 -14.90
N SER A 150 -8.16 -9.61 -15.39
CA SER A 150 -7.86 -10.75 -16.27
C SER A 150 -7.47 -10.27 -17.65
N ILE A 151 -6.27 -10.64 -18.09
CA ILE A 151 -5.75 -10.31 -19.43
C ILE A 151 -5.73 -11.52 -20.37
N GLY A 152 -5.97 -12.73 -19.85
CA GLY A 152 -5.85 -13.99 -20.58
C GLY A 152 -4.45 -14.23 -21.15
N GLY A 153 -4.36 -15.04 -22.22
CA GLY A 153 -3.08 -15.28 -22.92
C GLY A 153 -2.53 -14.04 -23.62
N LYS A 154 -1.29 -13.67 -23.31
CA LYS A 154 -0.48 -12.59 -23.90
C LYS A 154 0.97 -13.07 -24.02
N ILE A 155 1.69 -12.52 -24.99
CA ILE A 155 3.13 -12.76 -25.17
C ILE A 155 3.86 -11.99 -24.08
N ILE A 156 4.73 -12.68 -23.34
CA ILE A 156 5.49 -12.13 -22.21
C ILE A 156 6.98 -12.27 -22.50
N TRP A 157 7.77 -11.20 -22.43
CA TRP A 157 9.23 -11.32 -22.54
C TRP A 157 9.81 -12.01 -21.31
N THR A 158 10.75 -12.93 -21.53
CA THR A 158 11.36 -13.74 -20.46
C THR A 158 12.85 -13.97 -20.68
N GLY A 159 13.31 -14.21 -21.91
CA GLY A 159 14.72 -14.51 -22.19
C GLY A 159 15.22 -15.82 -21.55
N SER A 160 14.32 -16.62 -21.00
CA SER A 160 14.63 -17.70 -20.05
C SER A 160 14.02 -19.03 -20.50
N ASP A 161 14.63 -20.14 -20.08
CA ASP A 161 14.04 -21.47 -20.18
C ASP A 161 13.09 -21.78 -19.01
N GLN A 162 12.49 -22.96 -19.05
CA GLN A 162 11.61 -23.50 -18.00
C GLN A 162 12.25 -23.60 -16.61
N ASP A 163 13.59 -23.70 -16.54
CA ASP A 163 14.33 -23.83 -15.28
C ASP A 163 14.78 -22.44 -14.77
N GLY A 164 14.34 -21.36 -15.42
CA GLY A 164 14.62 -19.97 -15.05
C GLY A 164 16.02 -19.48 -15.39
N TYR A 165 16.79 -20.22 -16.21
CA TYR A 165 18.10 -19.81 -16.70
C TYR A 165 18.00 -19.02 -18.01
N GLY A 166 18.98 -18.15 -18.27
CA GLY A 166 19.07 -17.43 -19.53
C GLY A 166 19.31 -18.35 -20.74
N VAL A 167 18.48 -18.23 -21.78
CA VAL A 167 18.68 -18.98 -23.03
C VAL A 167 19.72 -18.25 -23.87
N SER A 168 20.93 -18.81 -23.93
CA SER A 168 22.08 -18.19 -24.61
C SER A 168 21.78 -17.69 -26.03
N SER A 169 22.06 -16.40 -26.27
CA SER A 169 21.80 -15.64 -27.50
C SER A 169 20.32 -15.30 -27.76
N PHE A 170 19.45 -15.54 -26.79
CA PHE A 170 18.03 -15.18 -26.79
C PHE A 170 17.60 -14.50 -25.47
N GLU A 171 18.51 -14.23 -24.55
CA GLU A 171 18.24 -13.41 -23.36
C GLU A 171 17.89 -11.97 -23.76
N LEU A 172 17.23 -11.22 -22.89
CA LEU A 172 16.87 -9.83 -23.19
C LEU A 172 18.14 -8.99 -23.41
N GLY A 173 18.17 -8.20 -24.48
CA GLY A 173 19.32 -7.39 -24.91
C GLY A 173 20.50 -8.17 -25.48
N SER A 174 20.40 -9.49 -25.68
CA SER A 174 21.49 -10.30 -26.27
C SER A 174 21.62 -10.17 -27.80
N GLY A 175 20.51 -9.90 -28.49
CA GLY A 175 20.47 -9.92 -29.96
C GLY A 175 19.20 -9.30 -30.56
N ALA A 176 18.92 -9.66 -31.82
CA ALA A 176 17.79 -9.13 -32.57
C ALA A 176 16.44 -9.79 -32.23
N VAL A 177 16.46 -10.92 -31.53
CA VAL A 177 15.29 -11.70 -31.06
C VAL A 177 15.50 -12.12 -29.61
N SER A 178 14.42 -12.47 -28.92
CA SER A 178 14.48 -12.93 -27.52
C SER A 178 13.42 -14.00 -27.21
N VAL A 179 13.61 -14.75 -26.12
CA VAL A 179 12.61 -15.72 -25.63
C VAL A 179 11.41 -15.01 -25.01
N SER A 180 10.23 -15.53 -25.32
CA SER A 180 8.96 -15.14 -24.72
C SER A 180 8.18 -16.35 -24.23
N GLY A 181 7.50 -16.18 -23.10
CA GLY A 181 6.46 -17.07 -22.60
C GLY A 181 5.05 -16.56 -22.89
N ASN A 182 4.06 -17.13 -22.20
CA ASN A 182 2.65 -16.82 -22.39
C ASN A 182 1.89 -16.82 -21.07
N SER A 183 1.27 -15.70 -20.72
CA SER A 183 0.50 -15.57 -19.47
C SER A 183 -0.68 -16.54 -19.35
N GLY A 184 -1.18 -17.09 -20.46
CA GLY A 184 -2.29 -18.04 -20.49
C GLY A 184 -1.85 -19.50 -20.49
N ARG A 185 -0.75 -19.81 -19.80
CA ARG A 185 -0.14 -21.14 -19.68
C ARG A 185 0.34 -21.36 -18.25
N ASP A 186 0.32 -22.62 -17.87
CA ASP A 186 0.69 -23.19 -16.58
C ASP A 186 1.94 -24.09 -16.72
N GLY A 187 2.02 -24.93 -17.75
CA GLY A 187 3.26 -25.61 -18.13
C GLY A 187 4.29 -24.72 -18.84
N ASP A 188 5.52 -25.23 -19.02
CA ASP A 188 6.70 -24.75 -19.78
C ASP A 188 6.56 -23.44 -20.59
N LYS A 189 5.55 -23.38 -21.47
CA LYS A 189 5.20 -22.24 -22.33
C LYS A 189 4.78 -20.98 -21.57
N TRP A 190 4.59 -21.03 -20.25
CA TRP A 190 4.43 -19.82 -19.45
C TRP A 190 5.68 -18.94 -19.49
N ILE A 191 6.86 -19.54 -19.67
CA ILE A 191 8.17 -18.88 -19.71
C ILE A 191 8.93 -19.06 -21.03
N ASP A 192 8.89 -20.24 -21.67
CA ASP A 192 9.60 -20.52 -22.94
C ASP A 192 8.64 -21.08 -24.00
N GLN A 193 7.88 -20.18 -24.66
CA GLN A 193 7.00 -20.55 -25.78
C GLN A 193 7.68 -20.38 -27.14
N ASN A 194 8.39 -19.27 -27.35
CA ASN A 194 8.91 -18.87 -28.66
C ASN A 194 10.18 -18.02 -28.50
N ARG A 195 11.14 -18.19 -29.42
CA ARG A 195 12.46 -17.55 -29.39
C ARG A 195 12.73 -16.67 -30.63
N GLU A 196 11.72 -16.46 -31.48
CA GLU A 196 11.85 -15.76 -32.77
C GLU A 196 11.23 -14.35 -32.79
N TYR A 197 10.65 -13.87 -31.69
CA TYR A 197 10.09 -12.52 -31.64
C TYR A 197 11.21 -11.47 -31.66
N ALA A 198 11.05 -10.47 -32.54
CA ALA A 198 12.00 -9.38 -32.67
C ALA A 198 12.09 -8.59 -31.35
N ALA A 199 13.32 -8.40 -30.83
CA ALA A 199 13.56 -7.75 -29.54
C ALA A 199 13.06 -6.29 -29.49
N THR A 200 12.87 -5.65 -30.65
CA THR A 200 12.27 -4.31 -30.79
C THR A 200 10.74 -4.27 -30.67
N ALA A 201 10.06 -5.42 -30.62
CA ALA A 201 8.62 -5.49 -30.38
C ALA A 201 8.32 -5.24 -28.90
N GLU A 202 7.22 -4.53 -28.63
CA GLU A 202 6.81 -4.22 -27.26
C GLU A 202 5.84 -5.30 -26.75
N HIS A 203 6.25 -6.03 -25.70
CA HIS A 203 5.45 -7.07 -25.04
C HIS A 203 5.44 -6.84 -23.53
N ARG A 204 4.64 -7.63 -22.81
CA ARG A 204 4.50 -7.51 -21.35
C ARG A 204 5.66 -8.25 -20.66
N ILE A 205 5.90 -7.99 -19.38
CA ILE A 205 6.79 -8.79 -18.52
C ILE A 205 6.10 -9.12 -17.19
N TYR A 206 6.46 -10.25 -16.59
CA TYR A 206 6.00 -10.55 -15.23
C TYR A 206 6.80 -9.75 -14.20
N GLY A 207 6.11 -9.24 -13.18
CA GLY A 207 6.72 -8.68 -11.98
C GLY A 207 6.43 -9.56 -10.77
N LEU A 208 7.47 -9.92 -10.01
CA LEU A 208 7.40 -10.65 -8.75
C LEU A 208 7.75 -9.71 -7.59
N SER A 209 6.97 -9.73 -6.52
CA SER A 209 7.24 -8.92 -5.32
C SER A 209 8.45 -9.44 -4.51
N SER A 210 9.02 -8.59 -3.67
CA SER A 210 9.75 -9.05 -2.47
C SER A 210 8.83 -9.89 -1.57
N GLU A 211 9.41 -10.61 -0.61
CA GLU A 211 8.64 -11.28 0.44
C GLU A 211 7.72 -10.28 1.18
N ILE A 212 6.46 -10.66 1.38
CA ILE A 212 5.41 -9.91 2.07
C ILE A 212 5.00 -10.71 3.30
N THR A 213 5.04 -10.09 4.48
CA THR A 213 4.50 -10.69 5.71
C THR A 213 3.04 -10.28 5.90
N VAL A 214 2.15 -11.23 6.20
CA VAL A 214 0.77 -10.94 6.57
C VAL A 214 0.74 -10.10 7.86
N PRO A 215 0.15 -8.90 7.86
CA PRO A 215 0.16 -8.02 9.03
C PRO A 215 -0.42 -8.67 10.29
N GLY A 216 0.27 -8.47 11.41
CA GLY A 216 -0.29 -8.69 12.73
C GLY A 216 -1.53 -7.83 12.94
N SER A 217 -2.52 -8.34 13.69
CA SER A 217 -3.51 -7.46 14.30
C SER A 217 -2.79 -6.58 15.33
N GLU A 218 -2.47 -5.34 14.96
CA GLU A 218 -2.00 -4.31 15.90
C GLU A 218 -2.93 -4.29 17.13
N PRO A 219 -2.39 -4.26 18.36
CA PRO A 219 -3.21 -4.24 19.56
C PRO A 219 -4.01 -2.94 19.60
N ILE A 220 -5.28 -3.01 19.21
CA ILE A 220 -6.24 -1.92 19.33
C ILE A 220 -6.19 -1.48 20.81
N PRO A 221 -5.80 -0.22 21.11
CA PRO A 221 -5.83 0.25 22.49
C PRO A 221 -7.28 0.21 22.95
N GLU A 222 -7.58 -0.68 23.90
CA GLU A 222 -8.94 -0.86 24.38
C GLU A 222 -9.52 0.51 24.81
N PRO A 223 -10.81 0.77 24.57
CA PRO A 223 -11.44 2.03 24.95
C PRO A 223 -11.34 2.33 26.47
N SER A 224 -11.04 1.31 27.29
CA SER A 224 -10.66 1.42 28.70
C SER A 224 -9.46 2.36 28.91
N ALA A 225 -8.42 2.32 28.08
CA ALA A 225 -7.24 3.18 28.20
C ALA A 225 -7.59 4.66 28.01
N VAL A 226 -8.37 5.00 26.96
CA VAL A 226 -8.79 6.37 26.67
C VAL A 226 -9.76 6.89 27.75
N ALA A 227 -10.64 6.03 28.27
CA ALA A 227 -11.53 6.35 29.38
C ALA A 227 -10.74 6.64 30.68
N ILE A 228 -9.70 5.86 31.00
CA ILE A 228 -8.90 6.05 32.22
C ILE A 228 -8.15 7.38 32.19
N TRP A 229 -7.51 7.74 31.07
CA TRP A 229 -6.79 9.01 30.95
C TRP A 229 -7.71 10.24 30.99
N THR A 230 -8.89 10.17 30.36
CA THR A 230 -9.87 11.27 30.39
C THR A 230 -10.49 11.44 31.78
N LEU A 231 -10.82 10.36 32.49
CA LEU A 231 -11.36 10.40 33.85
C LEU A 231 -10.33 10.94 34.88
N LEU A 232 -9.06 10.54 34.78
CA LEU A 232 -7.98 11.07 35.62
C LEU A 232 -7.76 12.58 35.39
N GLY A 233 -7.81 13.03 34.13
CA GLY A 233 -7.78 14.45 33.78
C GLY A 233 -8.89 15.24 34.48
N CYS A 234 -10.14 14.81 34.34
CA CYS A 234 -11.30 15.47 34.94
C CYS A 234 -11.26 15.49 36.48
N ALA A 235 -10.80 14.42 37.13
CA ALA A 235 -10.69 14.33 38.58
C ALA A 235 -9.71 15.37 39.16
N SER A 236 -8.59 15.64 38.46
CA SER A 236 -7.58 16.61 38.90
C SER A 236 -8.12 18.05 38.92
N CYS A 237 -8.95 18.44 37.96
CA CYS A 237 -9.59 19.75 37.92
C CYS A 237 -10.59 19.96 39.06
N ALA A 238 -11.34 18.92 39.45
CA ALA A 238 -12.30 18.98 40.54
C ALA A 238 -11.62 19.20 41.91
N ALA A 239 -10.51 18.49 42.17
CA ALA A 239 -9.76 18.60 43.43
C ALA A 239 -9.19 20.02 43.67
N VAL A 240 -8.70 20.68 42.61
CA VAL A 240 -8.18 22.06 42.70
C VAL A 240 -9.29 23.07 43.03
N PHE A 241 -10.51 22.86 42.53
CA PHE A 241 -11.65 23.72 42.86
C PHE A 241 -12.13 23.56 44.31
N TRP A 242 -12.17 22.34 44.83
CA TRP A 242 -12.55 22.09 46.23
C TRP A 242 -11.55 22.69 47.22
N ARG A 243 -10.24 22.54 46.96
CA ARG A 243 -9.20 23.04 47.87
C ARG A 243 -9.17 24.58 48.01
N LYS A 244 -9.73 25.33 47.05
CA LYS A 244 -9.91 26.80 47.14
C LYS A 244 -11.15 27.26 47.90
N ARG A 245 -12.12 26.38 48.21
CA ARG A 245 -13.32 26.75 49.00
C ARG A 245 -13.18 26.51 50.51
N GLY A 246 -12.24 25.65 50.94
CA GLY A 246 -12.05 25.30 52.36
C GLY A 246 -11.21 26.28 53.20
N SER A 247 -10.59 27.30 52.60
CA SER A 247 -9.62 28.18 53.28
C SER A 247 -10.19 29.57 53.62
N LYS A 248 -11.32 29.60 54.33
CA LYS A 248 -11.86 30.76 55.06
C LYS A 248 -12.68 30.32 56.28
N ILE A 249 -11.98 29.97 57.35
CA ILE A 249 -12.38 30.20 58.75
C ILE A 249 -11.14 30.79 59.42
#